data_AF-A0A8X6N3B8-F1
#
_entry.id   AF-A0A8X6N3B8-F1
#
_cell.length_a   1.000
_cell.length_b   1.000
_cell.length_c   1.000
_cell.angle_alpha   90.00
_cell.angle_beta   90.00
_cell.angle_gamma   90.00
#
_symmetry.space_group_name_H-M   'P 1'
#
loop_
_entity.id
_entity.type
_entity.pdbx_description
1 polymer ?
#
loop_
_entity_poly.entity_id
_entity_poly.type
_entity_poly.pdbx_seq_one_letter_code
_entity_poly.pdbx_strand_id
1 'polypeptide(L)'
;MLLKKAYSTVEYLSIELDDGNIISNILVSKSRVSPLKTLSIPRLGLMGALLSSRISHRIETAFELHISRFYWIDSSIPYFWMKGDSDRYKIFVKNGIQEI
;
A
#
# COMPACT_ATOMS: atom_id res chain seq x y z
N MET A 1 16.97 -14.44 -3.21
CA MET A 1 17.40 -13.06 -2.89
C MET A 1 16.87 -12.08 -3.95
N LEU A 2 15.54 -11.90 -4.06
CA LEU A 2 14.87 -11.08 -5.11
C LEU A 2 14.15 -9.83 -4.58
N LEU A 3 13.99 -9.70 -3.26
CA LEU A 3 13.11 -8.71 -2.59
C LEU A 3 13.57 -7.22 -2.66
N LYS A 4 14.63 -6.89 -3.39
CA LYS A 4 15.18 -5.52 -3.46
C LYS A 4 15.11 -4.85 -4.83
N LYS A 5 14.57 -5.51 -5.86
CA LYS A 5 14.59 -4.98 -7.23
C LYS A 5 13.40 -4.08 -7.55
N ALA A 6 12.26 -4.28 -6.91
CA ALA A 6 11.04 -3.52 -7.15
C ALA A 6 10.14 -3.53 -5.92
N TYR A 7 9.14 -2.66 -5.92
CA TYR A 7 7.98 -2.68 -5.02
C TYR A 7 6.71 -2.47 -5.85
N SER A 8 5.59 -2.99 -5.38
CA SER A 8 4.33 -2.98 -6.14
C SER A 8 3.12 -2.93 -5.22
N THR A 9 1.96 -2.62 -5.81
CA THR A 9 0.63 -2.76 -5.19
C THR A 9 -0.32 -3.42 -6.19
N VAL A 10 -1.32 -4.12 -5.67
CA VAL A 10 -2.46 -4.64 -6.44
C VAL A 10 -3.73 -4.29 -5.67
N GLU A 11 -4.63 -3.57 -6.32
CA GLU A 11 -5.92 -3.14 -5.77
C GLU A 11 -7.01 -4.05 -6.33
N TYR A 12 -7.83 -4.60 -5.43
CA TYR A 12 -8.98 -5.44 -5.77
C TYR A 12 -10.26 -4.69 -5.43
N LEU A 13 -11.27 -4.84 -6.29
CA LEU A 13 -12.64 -4.46 -5.97
C LEU A 13 -13.42 -5.73 -5.61
N SER A 14 -13.98 -5.75 -4.41
CA SER A 14 -14.81 -6.84 -3.92
C SER A 14 -16.25 -6.36 -3.79
N ILE A 15 -17.19 -7.15 -4.30
CA ILE A 15 -18.63 -6.88 -4.26
C ILE A 15 -19.29 -8.09 -3.62
N GLU A 16 -20.07 -7.84 -2.57
CA GLU A 16 -20.97 -8.82 -1.98
C GLU A 16 -22.29 -8.78 -2.75
N LEU A 17 -22.73 -9.94 -3.24
CA LEU A 17 -23.98 -10.13 -3.96
C LEU A 17 -25.13 -10.40 -2.98
N ASP A 18 -26.36 -10.29 -3.49
CA ASP A 18 -27.59 -10.49 -2.70
C ASP A 18 -27.71 -11.89 -2.09
N ASP A 19 -27.02 -12.89 -2.66
CA ASP A 19 -26.97 -14.27 -2.17
C ASP A 19 -25.85 -14.52 -1.14
N GLY A 20 -25.11 -13.46 -0.76
CA GLY A 20 -23.99 -13.51 0.17
C GLY A 20 -22.66 -13.95 -0.46
N ASN A 21 -22.61 -14.21 -1.77
CA ASN A 21 -21.35 -14.52 -2.45
C ASN A 21 -20.52 -13.25 -2.65
N ILE A 22 -19.19 -13.37 -2.51
CA ILE A 22 -18.26 -12.27 -2.75
C ILE A 22 -17.52 -12.50 -4.07
N ILE A 23 -17.63 -11.57 -5.00
CA ILE A 23 -16.84 -11.53 -6.22
C ILE A 23 -15.73 -10.50 -6.03
N SER A 24 -14.48 -10.90 -6.30
CA SER A 24 -13.33 -10.00 -6.24
C SER A 24 -12.57 -10.01 -7.56
N ASN A 25 -12.27 -8.82 -8.11
CA ASN A 25 -11.51 -8.66 -9.34
C ASN A 25 -10.38 -7.65 -9.15
N ILE A 26 -9.26 -7.88 -9.85
CA ILE A 26 -8.16 -6.90 -9.90
C ILE A 26 -8.68 -5.66 -10.63
N LEU A 27 -8.62 -4.52 -9.95
CA LEU A 27 -8.95 -3.23 -10.54
C LEU A 27 -7.71 -2.54 -11.09
N VAL A 28 -6.62 -2.52 -10.31
CA VAL A 28 -5.34 -1.90 -10.72
C VAL A 28 -4.18 -2.72 -10.19
N SER A 29 -3.15 -2.89 -11.01
CA SER A 29 -1.83 -3.37 -10.56
C SER A 29 -0.76 -2.36 -10.97
N LYS A 30 0.17 -2.06 -10.06
CA LYS A 30 1.24 -1.11 -10.33
C LYS A 30 2.54 -1.52 -9.66
N SER A 31 3.61 -1.55 -10.45
CA SER A 31 4.97 -1.81 -9.97
C SER A 31 5.89 -0.61 -10.20
N ARG A 32 6.93 -0.51 -9.38
CA ARG A 32 8.00 0.47 -9.51
C ARG A 32 9.34 -0.18 -9.21
N VAL A 33 10.35 0.14 -10.01
CA VAL A 33 11.72 -0.30 -9.77
C VAL A 33 12.25 0.33 -8.49
N SER A 34 13.01 -0.44 -7.72
CA SER A 34 13.65 0.03 -6.50
C SER A 34 14.61 1.19 -6.81
N PRO A 35 14.70 2.23 -5.97
CA PRO A 35 15.63 3.33 -6.19
C PRO A 35 17.08 2.84 -6.32
N LEU A 36 17.89 3.55 -7.11
CA LEU A 36 19.33 3.27 -7.26
C LEU A 36 20.05 3.25 -5.91
N LYS A 37 19.61 4.10 -4.96
CA LYS A 37 20.06 4.04 -3.59
C LYS A 37 19.42 2.83 -2.89
N THR A 38 20.26 1.87 -2.50
CA THR A 38 19.83 0.67 -1.79
C THR A 38 19.00 1.00 -0.55
N LEU A 39 17.74 0.59 -0.58
CA LEU A 39 16.83 0.65 0.57
C LEU A 39 16.81 -0.70 1.31
N SER A 40 16.45 -0.64 2.60
CA SER A 40 16.13 -1.83 3.37
C SER A 40 14.77 -2.39 2.94
N ILE A 41 14.56 -3.69 3.15
CA ILE A 41 13.27 -4.34 2.83
C ILE A 41 12.09 -3.63 3.51
N PRO A 42 12.16 -3.24 4.81
CA PRO A 42 11.06 -2.47 5.42
C PRO A 42 10.78 -1.12 4.76
N ARG A 43 11.82 -0.41 4.29
CA ARG A 43 11.61 0.84 3.55
C ARG A 43 10.96 0.61 2.19
N LEU A 44 11.28 -0.50 1.51
CA LEU A 44 10.58 -0.89 0.28
C LEU A 44 9.12 -1.26 0.56
N GLY A 45 8.84 -1.95 1.68
CA GLY A 45 7.48 -2.21 2.14
C GLY A 45 6.69 -0.92 2.39
N LEU A 46 7.30 0.07 3.06
CA LEU A 46 6.69 1.39 3.25
C LEU A 46 6.41 2.11 1.91
N MET A 47 7.33 2.02 0.94
CA MET A 47 7.13 2.57 -0.40
C MET A 47 5.99 1.86 -1.16
N GLY A 48 5.82 0.56 -0.97
CA GLY A 48 4.68 -0.21 -1.49
C GLY A 48 3.36 0.27 -0.90
N ALA A 49 3.29 0.44 0.42
CA ALA A 49 2.10 0.94 1.10
C ALA A 49 1.75 2.37 0.66
N LEU A 50 2.75 3.23 0.52
CA LEU A 50 2.56 4.58 -0.01
C LEU A 50 2.04 4.57 -1.45
N LEU A 51 2.54 3.65 -2.28
CA LEU A 51 2.04 3.46 -3.63
C LEU A 51 0.57 3.01 -3.62
N SER A 52 0.21 2.09 -2.72
CA SER A 52 -1.17 1.63 -2.55
C SER A 52 -2.10 2.77 -2.15
N SER A 53 -1.83 3.48 -1.04
CA SER A 53 -2.65 4.62 -0.57
C SER A 53 -2.93 5.64 -1.69
N ARG A 54 -1.89 6.01 -2.47
CA ARG A 54 -2.03 6.91 -3.61
C ARG A 54 -2.89 6.36 -4.74
N ILE A 55 -2.82 5.06 -5.03
CA ILE A 55 -3.65 4.45 -6.07
C ILE A 55 -5.08 4.28 -5.59
N SER A 56 -5.30 3.82 -4.35
CA SER A 56 -6.64 3.69 -3.78
C SER A 56 -7.36 5.05 -3.74
N HIS A 57 -6.67 6.13 -3.33
CA HIS A 57 -7.25 7.48 -3.36
C HIS A 57 -7.63 7.94 -4.78
N ARG A 58 -6.82 7.60 -5.79
CA ARG A 58 -7.13 7.90 -7.20
C ARG A 58 -8.33 7.11 -7.70
N ILE A 59 -8.44 5.84 -7.33
CA ILE A 59 -9.57 4.98 -7.68
C ILE A 59 -10.85 5.57 -7.07
N GLU A 60 -10.86 5.87 -5.78
CA GLU A 60 -12.03 6.46 -5.11
C GLU A 60 -12.47 7.76 -5.77
N THR A 61 -11.51 8.64 -6.06
CA THR A 61 -11.81 9.92 -6.69
C THR A 61 -12.32 9.75 -8.13
N ALA A 62 -11.76 8.81 -8.89
CA ALA A 62 -12.12 8.62 -10.30
C ALA A 62 -13.48 7.90 -10.49
N PHE A 63 -13.83 7.02 -9.56
CA PHE A 63 -15.07 6.23 -9.62
C PHE A 63 -16.14 6.70 -8.62
N GLU A 64 -15.86 7.78 -7.86
CA GLU A 64 -16.74 8.32 -6.81
C GLU A 64 -17.20 7.26 -5.77
N LEU A 65 -16.33 6.28 -5.51
CA LEU A 65 -16.64 5.14 -4.65
C LEU A 65 -16.52 5.51 -3.18
N HIS A 66 -17.59 5.22 -2.43
CA HIS A 66 -17.62 5.32 -0.97
C HIS A 66 -17.66 3.91 -0.38
N ILE A 67 -16.51 3.24 -0.36
CA ILE A 67 -16.38 1.84 0.06
C ILE A 67 -15.39 1.65 1.21
N SER A 68 -15.56 0.57 1.97
CA SER A 68 -14.59 0.14 2.97
C SER A 68 -13.27 -0.28 2.32
N ARG A 69 -12.15 0.06 2.97
CA ARG A 69 -10.80 -0.27 2.49
C ARG A 69 -10.07 -1.19 3.45
N PHE A 70 -9.37 -2.16 2.88
CA PHE A 70 -8.48 -3.05 3.61
C PHE A 70 -7.15 -3.09 2.87
N TYR A 71 -6.06 -2.95 3.62
CA TYR A 71 -4.71 -2.96 3.08
C TYR A 71 -3.94 -4.14 3.66
N TRP A 72 -3.20 -4.85 2.80
CA TRP A 72 -2.32 -5.93 3.20
C TRP A 72 -0.87 -5.56 2.87
N ILE A 73 0.03 -5.81 3.81
CA ILE A 73 1.47 -5.60 3.65
C ILE A 73 2.16 -6.87 4.12
N ASP A 74 3.07 -7.41 3.30
CA ASP A 74 3.79 -8.67 3.57
C ASP A 74 4.79 -8.61 4.74
N SER A 75 4.90 -7.47 5.42
CA SER A 75 5.81 -7.31 6.56
C SER A 75 5.17 -6.52 7.69
N SER A 76 5.43 -6.97 8.91
CA SER A 76 4.92 -6.33 10.12
C SER A 76 5.65 -5.03 10.46
N ILE A 77 6.89 -4.82 9.99
CA ILE A 77 7.69 -3.65 10.36
C ILE A 77 7.07 -2.32 9.88
N PRO A 78 6.72 -2.13 8.59
CA PRO A 78 6.02 -0.92 8.13
C PRO A 78 4.67 -0.75 8.82
N TYR A 79 3.95 -1.84 9.06
CA TYR A 79 2.69 -1.81 9.80
C TYR A 79 2.89 -1.26 11.23
N PHE A 80 3.90 -1.74 11.96
CA PHE A 80 4.22 -1.21 13.29
C PHE A 80 4.67 0.25 13.26
N TRP A 81 5.40 0.67 12.22
CA TRP A 81 5.74 2.08 12.03
C TRP A 81 4.49 2.95 11.87
N MET A 82 3.51 2.52 11.07
CA MET A 82 2.25 3.25 10.89
C MET A 82 1.40 3.31 12.16
N LYS A 83 1.48 2.29 13.02
CA LYS A 83 0.78 2.28 14.32
C LYS A 83 1.51 3.05 15.42
N GLY A 84 2.80 3.34 15.23
CA GLY A 84 3.63 4.06 16.19
C GLY A 84 3.58 5.58 16.01
N ASP A 85 4.25 6.28 16.92
CA ASP A 85 4.47 7.72 16.80
C ASP A 85 5.51 8.02 15.70
N SER A 86 5.04 8.65 14.61
CA SER A 86 5.85 8.96 13.44
C SER A 86 7.06 9.87 13.74
N ASP A 87 6.98 10.71 14.77
CA ASP A 87 8.05 11.65 15.14
C ASP A 87 9.28 10.96 15.71
N ARG A 88 9.13 9.71 16.16
CA ARG A 88 10.23 8.89 16.68
C ARG A 88 11.09 8.26 15.58
N TYR A 89 10.63 8.33 14.32
CA TYR A 89 11.34 7.72 13.19
C TYR A 89 12.15 8.73 12.38
N LYS A 90 13.15 8.22 11.65
CA LYS A 90 13.93 9.04 10.72
C LYS A 90 13.01 9.62 9.63
N ILE A 91 13.37 10.81 9.15
CA ILE A 91 12.61 11.63 8.17
C ILE A 91 11.98 10.80 7.04
N PHE A 92 12.72 9.87 6.42
CA PHE A 92 12.18 9.01 5.35
C PHE A 92 10.93 8.22 5.78
N VAL A 93 10.98 7.60 6.96
CA VAL A 93 9.88 6.80 7.49
C VAL A 93 8.76 7.70 7.98
N LYS A 94 9.10 8.77 8.72
CA LYS A 94 8.15 9.77 9.20
C LYS A 94 7.30 10.34 8.06
N ASN A 95 7.93 10.89 7.03
CA ASN A 95 7.22 11.50 5.91
C ASN A 95 6.38 10.48 5.14
N GLY A 96 6.86 9.24 5.01
CA GLY A 96 6.11 8.18 4.37
C GLY A 96 4.85 7.79 5.13
N ILE A 97 4.89 7.78 6.47
CA ILE A 97 3.71 7.51 7.31
C ILE A 97 2.73 8.69 7.27
N GLN A 98 3.22 9.93 7.33
CA GLN A 98 2.36 11.11 7.32
C GLN A 98 1.60 11.31 6.00
N GLU A 99 2.10 10.73 4.90
CA GLU A 99 1.42 10.75 3.61
C GLU A 99 0.39 9.60 3.46
N ILE A 100 0.56 8.50 4.20
CA ILE A 100 -0.33 7.33 4.15
C ILE A 100 -1.58 7.59 4.97
#